data_AF-A0AAD9I4G8-F1
#
_entry.id   AF-A0AAD9I4G8-F1
#
_cell.length_a   1.000
_cell.length_b   1.000
_cell.length_c   1.000
_cell.angle_alpha   90.00
_cell.angle_beta   90.00
_cell.angle_gamma   90.00
#
_symmetry.space_group_name_H-M   'P 1'
#
loop_
_entity.id
_entity.type
_entity.pdbx_description
1 polymer ?
#
loop_
_entity_poly.entity_id
_entity_poly.type
_entity_poly.pdbx_seq_one_letter_code
_entity_poly.pdbx_strand_id
1 'polypeptide(L)'
;MSTSTVRSTALRAGGACVRCRKGKTRCVYNEHGRAPCKNCAKGMHECYLPSEAMSHGGHGVSPARIPQRSRDSLPSDRGVGSAGDRQGPPASSATRTMSAVSEKLTPELLQECERVVTKTLPACVAFHKPSFIQQLKNSTMEPTMVNAILTTAARHSPAMVRRYSAHNITTNASTSAAEHFASKTINLIMQVMDQPSLADIQALCLLVIHEWGCRNAVRAYVYLGQAARMAQMYRVVHSHHRQSEPDQFLQDESFRRTLWLIYVLDCFLTSSPGRHPALTSIDVNDVSLPCMDMMYHFGSPVFVRTLNGAPPSAMTESNAQLGEVGEFGHIVLATKAWRNVVEMMTTTTLDTFSEDQCLALEQDIDSIRQSLPPHFADKANQINLHITMGSGYTYAMIHSLLDCGTIFVNRRRILQAVTADGFNIDTWRLLPHAPMHMVDRIFAASHSIIHSLLSLELGADKDNILCFPIFMLFSAFTAGSTIAYLSLKGLAPTNSTETAVNLVRDSLRLCHDGSESWPLILPWQRHLSVMSKVLREVNMAGRDGDHDRESPEDSKVNSRPSPSVKDDVVSQPDTNADAMDYDQHHQAIFQGPMPPQENEEMQQTDLDRSRRTHHPYSPLFATAM
;
A
#
# COMPACT_ATOMS: atom_id res chain seq x y z
N MET A 1 56.61 -16.62 35.91
CA MET A 1 56.67 -16.97 34.47
C MET A 1 55.92 -15.92 33.70
N SER A 2 56.64 -15.29 32.77
CA SER A 2 56.36 -13.96 32.22
C SER A 2 55.31 -14.00 31.11
N THR A 3 54.41 -13.03 31.13
CA THR A 3 53.39 -12.77 30.10
C THR A 3 54.05 -12.38 28.77
N SER A 4 53.92 -13.22 27.74
CA SER A 4 54.36 -12.88 26.38
C SER A 4 53.22 -12.21 25.60
N THR A 5 53.39 -10.92 25.33
CA THR A 5 52.65 -10.18 24.31
C THR A 5 53.01 -10.73 22.93
N VAL A 6 52.09 -11.43 22.28
CA VAL A 6 52.21 -11.77 20.86
C VAL A 6 52.00 -10.50 20.05
N ARG A 7 53.11 -9.96 19.52
CA ARG A 7 53.10 -8.93 18.47
C ARG A 7 52.46 -9.51 17.22
N SER A 8 51.28 -9.03 16.84
CA SER A 8 50.74 -9.28 15.50
C SER A 8 51.70 -8.71 14.46
N THR A 9 52.25 -9.61 13.66
CA THR A 9 53.06 -9.34 12.48
C THR A 9 52.25 -8.53 11.47
N ALA A 10 52.77 -7.37 11.12
CA ALA A 10 52.17 -6.48 10.12
C ALA A 10 52.32 -7.10 8.72
N LEU A 11 51.21 -7.57 8.15
CA LEU A 11 51.05 -7.69 6.70
C LEU A 11 51.08 -6.27 6.10
N ARG A 12 52.24 -5.87 5.54
CA ARG A 12 52.33 -4.80 4.53
C ARG A 12 51.86 -5.44 3.21
N ALA A 13 50.99 -4.89 2.36
CA ALA A 13 50.55 -3.53 2.20
C ALA A 13 49.09 -3.49 1.71
N GLY A 14 48.17 -2.99 2.54
CA GLY A 14 46.93 -2.37 2.08
C GLY A 14 47.12 -0.86 2.16
N GLY A 15 47.11 -0.16 1.02
CA GLY A 15 47.33 1.30 0.98
C GLY A 15 46.37 2.06 1.90
N ALA A 16 46.79 3.22 2.40
CA ALA A 16 45.85 4.11 3.11
C ALA A 16 44.77 4.61 2.13
N CYS A 17 43.51 4.69 2.58
CA CYS A 17 42.43 5.28 1.77
C CYS A 17 42.73 6.75 1.42
N VAL A 18 42.12 7.25 0.36
CA VAL A 18 42.40 8.61 -0.17
C VAL A 18 42.25 9.69 0.90
N ARG A 19 41.22 9.59 1.74
CA ARG A 19 40.98 10.54 2.83
C ARG A 19 42.06 10.48 3.90
N CYS A 20 42.36 9.30 4.46
CA CYS A 20 43.37 9.16 5.50
C CYS A 20 44.76 9.56 5.00
N ARG A 21 45.05 9.33 3.71
CA ARG A 21 46.28 9.79 3.04
C ARG A 21 46.34 11.32 2.97
N LYS A 22 45.25 11.98 2.52
CA LYS A 22 45.15 13.45 2.43
C LYS A 22 45.20 14.13 3.80
N GLY A 23 44.58 13.52 4.81
CA GLY A 23 44.58 14.01 6.19
C GLY A 23 45.84 13.66 7.00
N LYS A 24 46.79 12.91 6.43
CA LYS A 24 47.98 12.37 7.13
C LYS A 24 47.63 11.65 8.45
N THR A 25 46.46 11.02 8.52
CA THR A 25 45.98 10.26 9.68
C THR A 25 46.13 8.76 9.46
N ARG A 26 46.31 7.99 10.53
CA ARG A 26 46.49 6.53 10.45
C ARG A 26 45.25 5.84 9.86
N CYS A 27 45.44 5.09 8.77
CA CYS A 27 44.41 4.27 8.15
C CYS A 27 44.51 2.83 8.65
N VAL A 28 43.47 2.32 9.31
CA VAL A 28 43.43 0.95 9.85
C VAL A 28 42.14 0.27 9.40
N TYR A 29 42.27 -0.82 8.65
CA TYR A 29 41.16 -1.70 8.30
C TYR A 29 41.00 -2.80 9.35
N ASN A 30 39.78 -3.34 9.50
CA ASN A 30 39.54 -4.52 10.34
C ASN A 30 40.10 -5.79 9.68
N GLU A 31 40.04 -6.93 10.37
CA GLU A 31 40.67 -8.21 9.99
C GLU A 31 40.33 -8.71 8.57
N HIS A 32 39.26 -8.22 7.96
CA HIS A 32 38.84 -8.55 6.59
C HIS A 32 39.28 -7.55 5.50
N GLY A 33 40.03 -6.50 5.83
CA GLY A 33 40.60 -5.57 4.83
C GLY A 33 39.58 -4.74 4.02
N ARG A 34 38.31 -4.71 4.43
CA ARG A 34 37.23 -4.02 3.70
C ARG A 34 37.02 -2.59 4.19
N ALA A 35 36.66 -1.70 3.26
CA ALA A 35 36.16 -0.36 3.57
C ALA A 35 34.81 -0.43 4.30
N PRO A 36 34.49 0.57 5.16
CA PRO A 36 35.31 1.73 5.51
C PRO A 36 36.39 1.43 6.56
N CYS A 37 37.54 2.12 6.49
CA CYS A 37 38.55 2.06 7.56
C CYS A 37 38.02 2.67 8.87
N LYS A 38 38.59 2.29 10.03
CA LYS A 38 38.11 2.74 11.35
C LYS A 38 37.96 4.26 11.47
N ASN A 39 38.88 5.02 10.88
CA ASN A 39 38.87 6.48 10.98
C ASN A 39 37.78 7.12 10.10
N CYS A 40 37.53 6.56 8.92
CA CYS A 40 36.44 7.02 8.05
C CYS A 40 35.07 6.61 8.61
N ALA A 41 34.97 5.41 9.20
CA ALA A 41 33.75 4.94 9.84
C ALA A 41 33.35 5.86 11.01
N LYS A 42 34.30 6.25 11.87
CA LYS A 42 34.02 7.13 13.02
C LYS A 42 33.52 8.53 12.62
N GLY A 43 33.96 9.05 11.48
CA GLY A 43 33.54 10.36 10.98
C GLY A 43 32.43 10.30 9.92
N MET A 44 31.86 9.12 9.64
CA MET A 44 30.90 8.91 8.54
C MET A 44 31.38 9.47 7.20
N HIS A 45 32.63 9.21 6.86
CA HIS A 45 33.24 9.71 5.63
C HIS A 45 33.46 8.60 4.61
N GLU A 46 33.34 8.95 3.34
CA GLU A 46 33.57 8.03 2.23
C GLU A 46 35.02 7.50 2.25
N CYS A 47 35.16 6.19 2.11
CA CYS A 47 36.44 5.49 2.28
C CYS A 47 36.71 4.57 1.10
N TYR A 48 37.55 5.03 0.17
CA TYR A 48 37.98 4.24 -0.97
C TYR A 48 39.51 4.23 -1.10
N LEU A 49 40.03 3.12 -1.62
CA LEU A 49 41.44 2.99 -1.95
C LEU A 49 41.70 3.67 -3.30
N PRO A 50 42.87 4.31 -3.49
CA PRO A 50 43.26 4.75 -4.83
C PRO A 50 43.45 3.51 -5.72
N SER A 51 42.58 3.28 -6.71
CA SER A 51 42.81 2.26 -7.74
C SER A 51 44.06 2.62 -8.55
N GLU A 52 44.88 1.62 -8.89
CA GLU A 52 46.12 1.80 -9.67
C GLU A 52 45.90 2.41 -11.08
N ALA A 53 44.64 2.47 -11.54
CA ALA A 53 44.22 3.06 -12.82
C ALA A 53 44.33 4.61 -12.90
N MET A 54 44.83 5.28 -11.86
CA MET A 54 45.02 6.76 -11.83
C MET A 54 46.48 7.18 -11.58
N SER A 55 47.45 6.31 -11.86
CA SER A 55 48.88 6.55 -11.55
C SER A 55 49.76 7.09 -12.69
N HIS A 56 49.20 7.47 -13.84
CA HIS A 56 49.96 8.22 -14.86
C HIS A 56 49.38 9.63 -15.04
N GLY A 57 50.25 10.60 -14.73
CA GLY A 57 49.88 12.00 -14.55
C GLY A 57 49.50 12.73 -15.83
N GLY A 58 48.76 13.82 -15.65
CA GLY A 58 48.58 14.83 -16.68
C GLY A 58 47.28 15.63 -16.59
N HIS A 59 47.28 16.66 -15.73
CA HIS A 59 46.55 17.93 -15.84
C HIS A 59 45.01 18.02 -15.76
N GLY A 60 44.56 18.67 -14.67
CA GLY A 60 43.39 19.58 -14.57
C GLY A 60 42.02 18.92 -14.75
N VAL A 61 41.10 18.92 -13.79
CA VAL A 61 40.47 20.10 -13.18
C VAL A 61 39.84 19.67 -11.86
N SER A 62 40.10 20.42 -10.77
CA SER A 62 39.34 20.26 -9.51
C SER A 62 37.99 20.97 -9.60
N PRO A 63 36.94 20.40 -8.98
CA PRO A 63 35.65 21.05 -8.82
C PRO A 63 35.69 21.98 -7.61
N ALA A 64 35.39 23.27 -7.80
CA ALA A 64 34.94 24.12 -6.70
C ALA A 64 34.27 25.41 -7.17
N ARG A 65 33.21 25.74 -6.43
CA ARG A 65 32.82 27.09 -5.97
C ARG A 65 31.69 27.78 -6.74
N ILE A 66 30.48 27.57 -6.19
CA ILE A 66 29.34 28.48 -6.22
C ILE A 66 29.77 29.87 -5.72
N PRO A 67 29.48 30.96 -6.45
CA PRO A 67 29.38 32.29 -5.87
C PRO A 67 27.91 32.68 -5.64
N GLN A 68 27.65 33.26 -4.48
CA GLN A 68 26.38 33.85 -4.08
C GLN A 68 26.29 35.33 -4.50
N ARG A 69 25.04 35.78 -4.71
CA ARG A 69 24.49 37.17 -4.73
C ARG A 69 24.64 37.93 -6.06
N SER A 70 23.60 38.52 -6.63
CA SER A 70 22.80 39.61 -6.05
C SER A 70 21.54 39.89 -6.88
N ARG A 71 20.53 40.42 -6.19
CA ARG A 71 19.24 40.93 -6.67
C ARG A 71 19.48 42.26 -7.37
N ASP A 72 18.90 42.47 -8.56
CA ASP A 72 18.26 43.75 -8.95
C ASP A 72 17.52 43.66 -10.30
N SER A 73 16.29 44.21 -10.25
CA SER A 73 15.56 44.91 -11.31
C SER A 73 14.92 44.15 -12.48
N LEU A 74 13.58 44.05 -12.40
CA LEU A 74 12.67 44.01 -13.55
C LEU A 74 12.88 45.24 -14.46
N PRO A 75 12.48 45.14 -15.73
CA PRO A 75 11.36 45.99 -16.15
C PRO A 75 10.29 45.23 -16.93
N SER A 76 9.05 45.59 -16.62
CA SER A 76 7.87 45.37 -17.45
C SER A 76 7.86 46.43 -18.56
N ASP A 77 7.61 46.07 -19.82
CA ASP A 77 6.57 46.76 -20.57
C ASP A 77 6.09 46.02 -21.83
N ARG A 78 4.86 46.36 -22.19
CA ARG A 78 3.95 45.78 -23.18
C ARG A 78 4.39 46.01 -24.63
N GLY A 79 3.99 45.10 -25.52
CA GLY A 79 4.00 45.29 -26.96
C GLY A 79 3.07 44.32 -27.69
N VAL A 80 1.87 44.79 -28.01
CA VAL A 80 0.89 44.13 -28.90
C VAL A 80 1.43 44.12 -30.33
N GLY A 81 1.25 43.03 -31.09
CA GLY A 81 1.37 43.11 -32.55
C GLY A 81 1.60 41.81 -33.34
N SER A 82 0.48 41.30 -33.86
CA SER A 82 0.32 40.72 -35.21
C SER A 82 0.71 39.27 -35.52
N ALA A 83 -0.27 38.62 -36.16
CA ALA A 83 -0.28 37.27 -36.70
C ALA A 83 0.83 37.04 -37.74
N GLY A 84 1.35 35.81 -37.72
CA GLY A 84 2.24 35.25 -38.73
C GLY A 84 2.02 33.74 -38.79
N ASP A 85 1.27 33.35 -39.81
CA ASP A 85 0.98 32.00 -40.26
C ASP A 85 2.24 31.10 -40.23
N ARG A 86 2.26 30.10 -39.35
CA ARG A 86 3.27 29.04 -39.35
C ARG A 86 2.56 27.70 -39.18
N GLN A 87 2.34 27.06 -40.33
CA GLN A 87 2.01 25.65 -40.48
C GLN A 87 2.79 24.81 -39.46
N GLY A 88 2.06 24.15 -38.55
CA GLY A 88 2.63 23.16 -37.66
C GLY A 88 3.20 21.99 -38.47
N PRO A 89 4.31 21.37 -38.04
CA PRO A 89 4.85 20.21 -38.74
C PRO A 89 3.81 19.08 -38.67
N PRO A 90 3.67 18.26 -39.73
CA PRO A 90 2.74 17.13 -39.70
C PRO A 90 3.17 16.14 -38.62
N ALA A 91 2.18 15.51 -37.99
CA ALA A 91 2.37 14.44 -37.04
C ALA A 91 3.12 13.27 -37.71
N SER A 92 4.44 13.27 -37.58
CA SER A 92 5.29 12.15 -37.93
C SER A 92 5.01 11.05 -36.92
N SER A 93 4.20 10.06 -37.32
CA SER A 93 4.13 8.76 -36.67
C SER A 93 5.56 8.23 -36.54
N ALA A 94 6.17 8.39 -35.36
CA ALA A 94 7.49 7.86 -35.09
C ALA A 94 7.41 6.34 -35.18
N THR A 95 7.96 5.80 -36.27
CA THR A 95 8.02 4.38 -36.55
C THR A 95 8.74 3.69 -35.39
N ARG A 96 7.99 2.93 -34.59
CA ARG A 96 8.49 2.07 -33.52
C ARG A 96 9.48 1.06 -34.11
N THR A 97 10.76 1.40 -34.06
CA THR A 97 11.81 0.48 -34.46
C THR A 97 12.80 0.41 -33.31
N MET A 98 12.54 -0.49 -32.37
CA MET A 98 13.52 -0.83 -31.33
C MET A 98 13.78 -2.32 -31.36
N SER A 99 15.00 -2.69 -31.73
CA SER A 99 15.57 -4.02 -31.52
C SER A 99 15.98 -4.18 -30.06
N ALA A 100 15.02 -4.13 -29.14
CA ALA A 100 15.17 -4.93 -27.94
C ALA A 100 15.06 -6.39 -28.43
N VAL A 101 15.96 -7.27 -28.00
CA VAL A 101 15.77 -8.71 -28.20
C VAL A 101 14.49 -9.06 -27.43
N SER A 102 13.35 -8.95 -28.10
CA SER A 102 12.08 -9.41 -27.59
C SER A 102 12.23 -10.91 -27.51
N GLU A 103 12.45 -11.40 -26.30
CA GLU A 103 12.40 -12.83 -26.00
C GLU A 103 11.10 -13.34 -26.60
N LYS A 104 11.18 -14.17 -27.65
CA LYS A 104 10.00 -14.64 -28.36
C LYS A 104 9.04 -15.20 -27.33
N LEU A 105 7.83 -14.64 -27.26
CA LEU A 105 6.82 -15.07 -26.31
C LEU A 105 6.51 -16.54 -26.60
N THR A 106 6.98 -17.43 -25.72
CA THR A 106 6.77 -18.86 -25.92
C THR A 106 5.29 -19.18 -25.67
N PRO A 107 4.76 -20.28 -26.23
CA PRO A 107 3.37 -20.69 -25.98
C PRO A 107 3.05 -20.83 -24.48
N GLU A 108 4.03 -21.23 -23.67
CA GLU A 108 3.86 -21.31 -22.21
C GLU A 108 3.69 -19.93 -21.60
N LEU A 109 4.53 -18.95 -21.93
CA LEU A 109 4.41 -17.58 -21.42
C LEU A 109 3.11 -16.91 -21.86
N LEU A 110 2.63 -17.24 -23.06
CA LEU A 110 1.34 -16.79 -23.57
C LEU A 110 0.20 -17.29 -22.69
N GLN A 111 0.18 -18.58 -22.37
CA GLN A 111 -0.83 -19.20 -21.52
C GLN A 111 -0.85 -18.58 -20.11
N GLU A 112 0.33 -18.26 -19.57
CA GLU A 112 0.46 -17.61 -18.26
C GLU A 112 -0.11 -16.18 -18.26
N CYS A 113 0.08 -15.43 -19.34
CA CYS A 113 -0.54 -14.10 -19.50
C CYS A 113 -2.08 -14.20 -19.58
N GLU A 114 -2.61 -15.11 -20.41
CA GLU A 114 -4.07 -15.30 -20.54
C GLU A 114 -4.71 -15.69 -19.21
N ARG A 115 -4.03 -16.53 -18.43
CA ARG A 115 -4.47 -16.97 -17.10
C ARG A 115 -4.57 -15.81 -16.13
N VAL A 116 -3.55 -14.95 -16.04
CA VAL A 116 -3.57 -13.81 -15.11
C VAL A 116 -4.71 -12.86 -15.41
N VAL A 117 -4.87 -12.49 -16.69
CA VAL A 117 -5.91 -11.57 -17.14
C VAL A 117 -7.31 -12.12 -16.91
N THR A 118 -7.48 -13.44 -16.96
CA THR A 118 -8.80 -14.06 -16.87
C THR A 118 -9.19 -14.47 -15.46
N LYS A 119 -8.25 -14.85 -14.60
CA LYS A 119 -8.58 -15.64 -13.40
C LYS A 119 -7.96 -15.20 -12.08
N THR A 120 -6.85 -14.44 -12.07
CA THR A 120 -6.05 -14.33 -10.84
C THR A 120 -5.80 -12.91 -10.33
N LEU A 121 -6.02 -11.88 -11.14
CA LEU A 121 -5.73 -10.50 -10.72
C LEU A 121 -6.96 -9.59 -10.86
N PRO A 122 -7.56 -9.12 -9.76
CA PRO A 122 -8.67 -8.15 -9.81
C PRO A 122 -8.33 -6.89 -10.61
N ALA A 123 -7.08 -6.42 -10.57
CA ALA A 123 -6.64 -5.24 -11.31
C ALA A 123 -6.80 -5.39 -12.85
N CYS A 124 -6.81 -6.61 -13.38
CA CYS A 124 -7.02 -6.85 -14.81
C CYS A 124 -8.44 -6.50 -15.28
N VAL A 125 -9.40 -6.30 -14.37
CA VAL A 125 -10.73 -5.78 -14.71
C VAL A 125 -10.66 -4.40 -15.36
N ALA A 126 -9.55 -3.67 -15.17
CA ALA A 126 -9.35 -2.39 -15.83
C ALA A 126 -9.06 -2.52 -17.34
N PHE A 127 -8.65 -3.71 -17.81
CA PHE A 127 -8.18 -3.94 -19.17
C PHE A 127 -9.27 -4.53 -20.07
N HIS A 128 -9.31 -4.12 -21.33
CA HIS A 128 -10.29 -4.63 -22.28
C HIS A 128 -9.94 -6.05 -22.72
N LYS A 129 -10.51 -7.04 -22.02
CA LYS A 129 -10.16 -8.46 -22.17
C LYS A 129 -10.20 -8.99 -23.61
N PRO A 130 -11.21 -8.72 -24.46
CA PRO A 130 -11.24 -9.21 -25.84
C PRO A 130 -10.06 -8.70 -26.67
N SER A 131 -9.84 -7.38 -26.70
CA SER A 131 -8.71 -6.78 -27.41
C SER A 131 -7.39 -7.28 -26.86
N PHE A 132 -7.29 -7.44 -25.54
CA PHE A 132 -6.11 -7.93 -24.87
C PHE A 132 -5.72 -9.34 -25.35
N ILE A 133 -6.64 -10.29 -25.28
CA ILE A 133 -6.39 -11.69 -25.69
C ILE A 133 -6.10 -11.76 -27.19
N GLN A 134 -6.81 -11.00 -28.01
CA GLN A 134 -6.55 -10.93 -29.45
C GLN A 134 -5.14 -10.39 -29.75
N GLN A 135 -4.75 -9.28 -29.12
CA GLN A 135 -3.43 -8.68 -29.31
C GLN A 135 -2.31 -9.62 -28.88
N LEU A 136 -2.52 -10.35 -27.79
CA LEU A 136 -1.58 -11.32 -27.26
C LEU A 136 -1.39 -12.51 -28.23
N LYS A 137 -2.48 -13.11 -28.72
CA LYS A 137 -2.43 -14.21 -29.70
C LYS A 137 -1.81 -13.80 -31.03
N ASN A 138 -2.07 -12.57 -31.46
CA ASN A 138 -1.53 -12.01 -32.70
C ASN A 138 -0.11 -11.46 -32.54
N SER A 139 0.49 -11.51 -31.35
CA SER A 139 1.81 -10.94 -31.05
C SER A 139 1.93 -9.44 -31.41
N THR A 140 0.84 -8.68 -31.22
CA THR A 140 0.76 -7.23 -31.50
C THR A 140 0.79 -6.36 -30.25
N MET A 141 0.80 -6.98 -29.08
CA MET A 141 0.85 -6.30 -27.79
C MET A 141 2.19 -5.63 -27.55
N GLU A 142 2.18 -4.45 -26.93
CA GLU A 142 3.39 -3.74 -26.52
C GLU A 142 4.29 -4.61 -25.64
N PRO A 143 5.61 -4.68 -25.90
CA PRO A 143 6.55 -5.41 -25.05
C PRO A 143 6.50 -4.96 -23.58
N THR A 144 6.24 -3.68 -23.32
CA THR A 144 6.09 -3.13 -21.96
C THR A 144 4.95 -3.85 -21.21
N MET A 145 3.78 -3.94 -21.84
CA MET A 145 2.60 -4.58 -21.25
C MET A 145 2.81 -6.09 -21.06
N VAL A 146 3.40 -6.77 -22.05
CA VAL A 146 3.71 -8.21 -21.96
C VAL A 146 4.60 -8.50 -20.74
N ASN A 147 5.69 -7.75 -20.56
CA ASN A 147 6.57 -7.93 -19.41
C ASN A 147 5.87 -7.58 -18.08
N ALA A 148 5.01 -6.56 -18.05
CA ALA A 148 4.26 -6.18 -16.85
C ALA A 148 3.31 -7.30 -16.39
N ILE A 149 2.71 -8.02 -17.33
CA ILE A 149 1.81 -9.13 -17.02
C ILE A 149 2.59 -10.37 -16.64
N LEU A 150 3.70 -10.66 -17.32
CA LEU A 150 4.61 -11.74 -16.92
C LEU A 150 5.20 -11.50 -15.52
N THR A 151 5.41 -10.23 -15.12
CA THR A 151 5.79 -9.85 -13.76
C THR A 151 4.76 -10.34 -12.74
N THR A 152 3.48 -10.23 -13.07
CA THR A 152 2.41 -10.75 -12.20
C THR A 152 2.34 -12.28 -12.30
N ALA A 153 2.33 -12.83 -13.51
CA ALA A 153 2.16 -14.25 -13.77
C ALA A 153 3.25 -15.12 -13.17
N ALA A 154 4.50 -14.64 -13.16
CA ALA A 154 5.65 -15.32 -12.60
C ALA A 154 5.45 -15.68 -11.12
N ARG A 155 4.65 -14.92 -10.37
CA ARG A 155 4.35 -15.21 -8.96
C ARG A 155 3.43 -16.41 -8.78
N HIS A 156 2.58 -16.68 -9.78
CA HIS A 156 1.58 -17.74 -9.73
C HIS A 156 2.03 -19.03 -10.44
N SER A 157 3.11 -18.99 -11.23
CA SER A 157 3.51 -20.10 -12.10
C SER A 157 4.76 -20.83 -11.59
N PRO A 158 4.64 -22.08 -11.11
CA PRO A 158 5.79 -22.92 -10.75
C PRO A 158 6.79 -23.07 -11.90
N ALA A 159 6.31 -23.13 -13.15
CA ALA A 159 7.15 -23.28 -14.33
C ALA A 159 8.03 -22.04 -14.55
N MET A 160 7.45 -20.84 -14.42
CA MET A 160 8.20 -19.59 -14.52
C MET A 160 9.18 -19.44 -13.36
N VAL A 161 8.77 -19.78 -12.14
CA VAL A 161 9.66 -19.77 -10.96
C VAL A 161 10.89 -20.63 -11.19
N ARG A 162 10.74 -21.87 -11.69
CA ARG A 162 11.88 -22.75 -11.99
C ARG A 162 12.82 -22.20 -13.06
N ARG A 163 12.30 -21.49 -14.07
CA ARG A 163 13.10 -20.99 -15.21
C ARG A 163 13.78 -19.66 -14.95
N TYR A 164 13.10 -18.74 -14.26
CA TYR A 164 13.50 -17.34 -14.15
C TYR A 164 13.92 -16.92 -12.74
N SER A 165 13.78 -17.78 -11.72
CA SER A 165 14.39 -17.49 -10.43
C SER A 165 15.91 -17.55 -10.54
N ALA A 166 16.58 -16.49 -10.07
CA ALA A 166 18.02 -16.53 -9.88
C ALA A 166 18.33 -17.58 -8.79
N HIS A 167 19.42 -18.34 -8.94
CA HIS A 167 19.85 -19.35 -7.96
C HIS A 167 20.38 -18.75 -6.64
N ASN A 168 19.98 -17.52 -6.30
CA ASN A 168 20.36 -16.87 -5.05
C ASN A 168 19.46 -17.38 -3.91
N ILE A 169 20.07 -18.16 -3.02
CA ILE A 169 19.47 -18.83 -1.85
C ILE A 169 18.79 -17.84 -0.88
N THR A 170 19.04 -16.54 -0.99
CA THR A 170 18.60 -15.51 -0.04
C THR A 170 17.28 -14.83 -0.40
N THR A 171 16.80 -14.94 -1.63
CA THR A 171 15.58 -14.27 -2.10
C THR A 171 14.49 -15.26 -2.45
N ASN A 172 13.25 -14.97 -2.07
CA ASN A 172 12.10 -15.80 -2.41
C ASN A 172 12.00 -16.05 -3.93
N ALA A 173 11.95 -17.32 -4.34
CA ALA A 173 12.03 -17.73 -5.74
C ALA A 173 10.91 -17.14 -6.61
N SER A 174 9.68 -17.00 -6.07
CA SER A 174 8.54 -16.38 -6.75
C SER A 174 8.80 -14.89 -7.05
N THR A 175 9.39 -14.19 -6.08
CA THR A 175 9.74 -12.78 -6.18
C THR A 175 10.88 -12.56 -7.15
N SER A 176 11.91 -13.41 -7.13
CA SER A 176 13.03 -13.30 -8.07
C SER A 176 12.58 -13.50 -9.52
N ALA A 177 11.70 -14.46 -9.79
CA ALA A 177 11.17 -14.68 -11.14
C ALA A 177 10.32 -13.50 -11.62
N ALA A 178 9.52 -12.90 -10.75
CA ALA A 178 8.76 -11.70 -11.05
C ALA A 178 9.67 -10.48 -11.31
N GLU A 179 10.73 -10.31 -10.51
CA GLU A 179 11.68 -9.19 -10.65
C GLU A 179 12.37 -9.18 -12.02
N HIS A 180 12.66 -10.37 -12.59
CA HIS A 180 13.24 -10.48 -13.94
C HIS A 180 12.39 -9.74 -15.00
N PHE A 181 11.07 -9.87 -14.94
CA PHE A 181 10.17 -9.18 -15.87
C PHE A 181 9.88 -7.74 -15.41
N ALA A 182 9.85 -7.48 -14.11
CA ALA A 182 9.63 -6.14 -13.56
C ALA A 182 10.72 -5.17 -14.03
N SER A 183 11.98 -5.62 -13.93
CA SER A 183 13.16 -4.88 -14.40
C SER A 183 13.11 -4.59 -15.91
N LYS A 184 12.64 -5.54 -16.74
CA LYS A 184 12.44 -5.28 -18.18
C LYS A 184 11.35 -4.24 -18.43
N THR A 185 10.23 -4.35 -17.73
CA THR A 185 9.09 -3.44 -17.86
C THR A 185 9.48 -2.00 -17.56
N ILE A 186 10.11 -1.75 -16.40
CA ILE A 186 10.47 -0.38 -16.03
C ILE A 186 11.50 0.23 -16.99
N ASN A 187 12.46 -0.57 -17.48
CA ASN A 187 13.45 -0.10 -18.45
C ASN A 187 12.80 0.37 -19.76
N LEU A 188 11.72 -0.28 -20.20
CA LEU A 188 10.96 0.15 -21.38
C LEU A 188 10.18 1.43 -21.11
N ILE A 189 9.49 1.53 -19.96
CA ILE A 189 8.75 2.75 -19.56
C ILE A 189 9.68 3.96 -19.48
N MET A 190 10.88 3.79 -18.91
CA MET A 190 11.86 4.86 -18.75
C MET A 190 12.37 5.42 -20.09
N GLN A 191 12.26 4.66 -21.19
CA GLN A 191 12.68 5.10 -22.53
C GLN A 191 11.64 6.00 -23.21
N VAL A 192 10.38 5.97 -22.78
CA VAL A 192 9.24 6.65 -23.44
C VAL A 192 8.48 7.59 -22.50
N MET A 193 9.09 8.05 -21.41
CA MET A 193 8.42 8.82 -20.35
C MET A 193 7.73 10.10 -20.85
N ASP A 194 8.24 10.71 -21.92
CA ASP A 194 7.71 11.98 -22.45
C ASP A 194 6.48 11.78 -23.36
N GLN A 195 6.23 10.55 -23.82
CA GLN A 195 5.09 10.18 -24.67
C GLN A 195 4.49 8.85 -24.22
N PRO A 196 3.96 8.75 -22.98
CA PRO A 196 3.44 7.50 -22.45
C PRO A 196 2.17 7.09 -23.19
N SER A 197 2.12 5.84 -23.63
CA SER A 197 0.88 5.23 -24.12
C SER A 197 -0.01 4.79 -22.95
N LEU A 198 -1.29 4.50 -23.22
CA LEU A 198 -2.17 3.90 -22.22
C LEU A 198 -1.61 2.57 -21.69
N ALA A 199 -0.97 1.79 -22.55
CA ALA A 199 -0.35 0.51 -22.17
C ALA A 199 0.82 0.71 -21.19
N ASP A 200 1.60 1.79 -21.32
CA ASP A 200 2.69 2.10 -20.38
C ASP A 200 2.14 2.48 -19.01
N ILE A 201 1.05 3.25 -18.96
CA ILE A 201 0.38 3.62 -17.70
C ILE A 201 -0.18 2.38 -16.99
N GLN A 202 -0.85 1.50 -17.75
CA GLN A 202 -1.39 0.25 -17.23
C GLN A 202 -0.29 -0.70 -16.76
N ALA A 203 0.81 -0.83 -17.52
CA ALA A 203 1.98 -1.60 -17.13
C ALA A 203 2.61 -1.06 -15.83
N LEU A 204 2.70 0.26 -15.69
CA LEU A 204 3.20 0.90 -14.48
C LEU A 204 2.29 0.60 -13.27
N CYS A 205 0.97 0.54 -13.43
CA CYS A 205 0.06 0.13 -12.36
C CYS A 205 0.33 -1.31 -11.87
N LEU A 206 0.64 -2.25 -12.78
CA LEU A 206 1.03 -3.62 -12.42
C LEU A 206 2.37 -3.64 -11.67
N LEU A 207 3.33 -2.80 -12.08
CA LEU A 207 4.59 -2.64 -11.36
C LEU A 207 4.38 -2.08 -9.96
N VAL A 208 3.50 -1.09 -9.78
CA VAL A 208 3.17 -0.54 -8.45
C VAL A 208 2.72 -1.66 -7.50
N ILE A 209 1.84 -2.56 -7.95
CA ILE A 209 1.40 -3.72 -7.17
C ILE A 209 2.58 -4.65 -6.83
N HIS A 210 3.44 -4.93 -7.81
CA HIS A 210 4.63 -5.76 -7.61
C HIS A 210 5.57 -5.16 -6.56
N GLU A 211 5.93 -3.88 -6.69
CA GLU A 211 6.84 -3.18 -5.79
C GLU A 211 6.28 -3.09 -4.37
N TRP A 212 4.98 -2.83 -4.25
CA TRP A 212 4.29 -2.80 -2.96
C TRP A 212 4.42 -4.15 -2.24
N GLY A 213 4.08 -5.24 -2.93
CA GLY A 213 4.18 -6.60 -2.38
C GLY A 213 5.62 -7.04 -2.08
N CYS A 214 6.61 -6.51 -2.80
CA CYS A 214 8.05 -6.72 -2.56
C CYS A 214 8.61 -5.96 -1.35
N ARG A 215 7.81 -5.13 -0.65
CA ARG A 215 8.27 -4.18 0.39
C ARG A 215 9.18 -3.06 -0.15
N ASN A 216 9.12 -2.77 -1.44
CA ASN A 216 9.82 -1.63 -2.05
C ASN A 216 8.93 -0.39 -2.02
N ALA A 217 8.52 0.05 -0.83
CA ALA A 217 7.47 1.06 -0.68
C ALA A 217 7.79 2.40 -1.36
N VAL A 218 9.07 2.79 -1.41
CA VAL A 218 9.52 3.99 -2.12
C VAL A 218 9.30 3.86 -3.63
N ARG A 219 9.66 2.70 -4.23
CA ARG A 219 9.45 2.45 -5.67
C ARG A 219 7.96 2.43 -6.00
N ALA A 220 7.16 1.72 -5.20
CA ALA A 220 5.71 1.69 -5.36
C ALA A 220 5.09 3.10 -5.35
N TYR A 221 5.48 3.93 -4.37
CA TYR A 221 4.99 5.30 -4.24
C TYR A 221 5.41 6.21 -5.41
N VAL A 222 6.68 6.14 -5.83
CA VAL A 222 7.19 6.95 -6.95
C VAL A 222 6.54 6.52 -8.27
N TYR A 223 6.43 5.22 -8.53
CA TYR A 223 5.79 4.69 -9.73
C TYR A 223 4.30 5.04 -9.79
N LEU A 224 3.60 5.04 -8.65
CA LEU A 224 2.22 5.50 -8.57
C LEU A 224 2.09 6.98 -8.94
N GLY A 225 2.95 7.83 -8.40
CA GLY A 225 3.00 9.26 -8.76
C GLY A 225 3.28 9.48 -10.25
N GLN A 226 4.18 8.69 -10.82
CA GLN A 226 4.47 8.71 -12.25
C GLN A 226 3.27 8.26 -13.08
N ALA A 227 2.59 7.17 -12.71
CA ALA A 227 1.38 6.71 -13.39
C ALA A 227 0.27 7.77 -13.38
N ALA A 228 0.04 8.42 -12.23
CA ALA A 228 -0.93 9.50 -12.08
C ALA A 228 -0.61 10.69 -13.02
N ARG A 229 0.65 11.14 -13.04
CA ARG A 229 1.10 12.24 -13.92
C ARG A 229 0.98 11.89 -15.40
N MET A 230 1.35 10.67 -15.77
CA MET A 230 1.17 10.18 -17.14
C MET A 230 -0.32 10.13 -17.52
N ALA A 231 -1.20 9.66 -16.64
CA ALA A 231 -2.64 9.62 -16.88
C ALA A 231 -3.26 11.02 -17.01
N GLN A 232 -2.86 11.98 -16.17
CA GLN A 232 -3.28 13.38 -16.27
C GLN A 232 -2.89 13.99 -17.61
N MET A 233 -1.66 13.79 -18.07
CA MET A 233 -1.20 14.30 -19.36
C MET A 233 -1.85 13.57 -20.54
N TYR A 234 -1.99 12.25 -20.44
CA TYR A 234 -2.70 11.44 -21.43
C TYR A 234 -4.12 11.96 -21.65
N ARG A 235 -4.85 12.28 -20.57
CA ARG A 235 -6.19 12.89 -20.62
C ARG A 235 -6.20 14.18 -21.42
N VAL A 236 -5.24 15.09 -21.19
CA VAL A 236 -5.16 16.38 -21.89
C VAL A 236 -4.87 16.22 -23.38
N VAL A 237 -3.91 15.35 -23.73
CA VAL A 237 -3.52 15.14 -25.13
C VAL A 237 -4.66 14.50 -25.95
N HIS A 238 -5.38 13.54 -25.37
CA HIS A 238 -6.39 12.77 -26.10
C HIS A 238 -7.81 13.35 -26.00
N SER A 239 -8.06 14.29 -25.08
CA SER A 239 -9.41 14.89 -24.91
C SER A 239 -9.86 15.76 -26.10
N HIS A 240 -8.94 16.18 -26.98
CA HIS A 240 -9.23 16.94 -28.19
C HIS A 240 -9.50 16.09 -29.44
N HIS A 241 -9.22 14.77 -29.41
CA HIS A 241 -9.41 13.86 -30.54
C HIS A 241 -10.85 13.31 -30.64
N ARG A 242 -11.86 14.12 -30.30
CA ARG A 242 -13.31 13.80 -30.38
C ARG A 242 -13.85 13.63 -31.82
N GLN A 243 -13.03 13.21 -32.76
CA GLN A 243 -13.52 12.78 -34.06
C GLN A 243 -14.16 11.39 -33.87
N SER A 244 -15.30 11.18 -34.52
CA SER A 244 -16.18 10.01 -34.35
C SER A 244 -15.56 8.71 -34.88
N GLU A 245 -14.45 8.29 -34.30
CA GLU A 245 -13.86 6.98 -34.54
C GLU A 245 -14.74 5.91 -33.88
N PRO A 246 -15.03 4.79 -34.57
CA PRO A 246 -15.89 3.73 -34.05
C PRO A 246 -15.37 3.13 -32.73
N ASP A 247 -14.06 3.22 -32.46
CA ASP A 247 -13.41 2.68 -31.26
C ASP A 247 -13.25 3.70 -30.13
N GLN A 248 -13.75 4.94 -30.27
CA GLN A 248 -13.54 6.00 -29.28
C GLN A 248 -14.05 5.62 -27.88
N PHE A 249 -15.22 4.98 -27.81
CA PHE A 249 -15.78 4.56 -26.53
C PHE A 249 -14.87 3.56 -25.80
N LEU A 250 -14.30 2.59 -26.53
CA LEU A 250 -13.40 1.60 -25.93
C LEU A 250 -12.13 2.25 -25.39
N GLN A 251 -11.58 3.22 -26.10
CA GLN A 251 -10.40 3.97 -25.66
C GLN A 251 -10.72 4.81 -24.41
N ASP A 252 -11.84 5.54 -24.43
CA ASP A 252 -12.28 6.36 -23.31
C ASP A 252 -12.56 5.51 -22.06
N GLU A 253 -13.23 4.36 -22.21
CA GLU A 253 -13.51 3.45 -21.10
C GLU A 253 -12.24 2.78 -20.59
N SER A 254 -11.31 2.39 -21.47
CA SER A 254 -10.01 1.83 -21.08
C SER A 254 -9.20 2.83 -20.26
N PHE A 255 -9.18 4.11 -20.67
CA PHE A 255 -8.54 5.18 -19.92
C PHE A 255 -9.23 5.41 -18.57
N ARG A 256 -10.57 5.53 -18.57
CA ARG A 256 -11.38 5.72 -17.35
C ARG A 256 -11.10 4.63 -16.32
N ARG A 257 -11.11 3.37 -16.74
CA ARG A 257 -10.78 2.23 -15.87
C ARG A 257 -9.33 2.27 -15.38
N THR A 258 -8.39 2.69 -16.22
CA THR A 258 -6.98 2.86 -15.82
C THR A 258 -6.84 3.95 -14.74
N LEU A 259 -7.52 5.09 -14.90
CA LEU A 259 -7.52 6.16 -13.90
C LEU A 259 -8.12 5.70 -12.56
N TRP A 260 -9.22 4.92 -12.60
CA TRP A 260 -9.79 4.33 -11.40
C TRP A 260 -8.89 3.28 -10.74
N LEU A 261 -8.09 2.54 -11.51
CA LEU A 261 -7.09 1.64 -10.96
C LEU A 261 -5.99 2.42 -10.22
N ILE A 262 -5.53 3.54 -10.80
CA ILE A 262 -4.60 4.45 -10.12
C ILE A 262 -5.23 4.96 -8.82
N TYR A 263 -6.49 5.40 -8.83
CA TYR A 263 -7.20 5.85 -7.63
C TYR A 263 -7.26 4.77 -6.54
N VAL A 264 -7.56 3.52 -6.90
CA VAL A 264 -7.59 2.40 -5.94
C VAL A 264 -6.22 2.16 -5.33
N LEU A 265 -5.16 2.14 -6.15
CA LEU A 265 -3.78 1.99 -5.67
C LEU A 265 -3.34 3.17 -4.80
N ASP A 266 -3.73 4.38 -5.17
CA ASP A 266 -3.44 5.61 -4.43
C ASP A 266 -4.07 5.57 -3.03
N CYS A 267 -5.32 5.10 -2.92
CA CYS A 267 -5.97 4.88 -1.64
C CYS A 267 -5.18 3.89 -0.77
N PHE A 268 -4.67 2.78 -1.33
CA PHE A 268 -3.90 1.79 -0.56
C PHE A 268 -2.53 2.31 -0.12
N LEU A 269 -1.78 2.97 -1.01
CA LEU A 269 -0.37 3.31 -0.79
C LEU A 269 -0.15 4.60 0.00
N THR A 270 -1.16 5.48 0.06
CA THR A 270 -1.08 6.79 0.73
C THR A 270 -1.89 6.87 2.01
N SER A 271 -2.21 5.70 2.59
CA SER A 271 -2.88 5.58 3.89
C SER A 271 -1.91 5.70 5.07
N SER A 272 -0.62 5.92 4.80
CA SER A 272 0.42 6.14 5.82
C SER A 272 0.78 7.63 5.95
N PRO A 273 1.02 8.14 7.17
CA PRO A 273 1.55 9.47 7.40
C PRO A 273 2.78 9.80 6.55
N GLY A 274 2.86 11.03 6.07
CA GLY A 274 3.97 11.52 5.25
C GLY A 274 3.89 11.16 3.76
N ARG A 275 2.93 10.31 3.36
CA ARG A 275 2.59 10.08 1.94
C ARG A 275 1.36 10.87 1.56
N HIS A 276 1.41 11.52 0.40
CA HIS A 276 0.30 12.31 -0.11
C HIS A 276 -0.32 11.62 -1.31
N PRO A 277 -1.66 11.66 -1.47
CA PRO A 277 -2.33 11.15 -2.65
C PRO A 277 -1.72 11.70 -3.94
N ALA A 278 -1.49 10.82 -4.91
CA ALA A 278 -1.04 11.19 -6.25
C ALA A 278 -2.16 11.85 -7.08
N LEU A 279 -3.42 11.46 -6.81
CA LEU A 279 -4.62 12.07 -7.39
C LEU A 279 -5.30 12.99 -6.38
N THR A 280 -5.75 14.15 -6.86
CA THR A 280 -6.57 15.09 -6.09
C THR A 280 -8.06 14.81 -6.31
N SER A 281 -8.91 15.40 -5.48
CA SER A 281 -10.37 15.36 -5.68
C SER A 281 -10.80 15.96 -7.02
N ILE A 282 -10.04 16.92 -7.56
CA ILE A 282 -10.32 17.55 -8.86
C ILE A 282 -10.05 16.57 -10.02
N ASP A 283 -9.05 15.69 -9.90
CA ASP A 283 -8.70 14.76 -10.96
C ASP A 283 -9.79 13.72 -11.25
N VAL A 284 -10.64 13.42 -10.24
CA VAL A 284 -11.63 12.34 -10.28
C VAL A 284 -13.09 12.81 -10.18
N ASN A 285 -13.35 14.08 -9.90
CA ASN A 285 -14.71 14.57 -9.61
C ASN A 285 -15.70 14.44 -10.78
N ASP A 286 -15.20 14.57 -12.01
CA ASP A 286 -15.98 14.61 -13.25
C ASP A 286 -15.89 13.31 -14.04
N VAL A 287 -15.19 12.31 -13.50
CA VAL A 287 -14.96 11.02 -14.13
C VAL A 287 -16.13 10.09 -13.76
N SER A 288 -16.81 9.55 -14.77
CA SER A 288 -17.81 8.48 -14.56
C SER A 288 -17.17 7.27 -13.90
N LEU A 289 -17.94 6.53 -13.08
CA LEU A 289 -17.56 5.19 -12.67
C LEU A 289 -17.49 4.25 -13.89
N PRO A 290 -16.68 3.17 -13.84
CA PRO A 290 -16.64 2.15 -14.87
C PRO A 290 -18.02 1.59 -15.19
N CYS A 291 -18.29 1.37 -16.48
CA CYS A 291 -19.52 0.72 -16.92
C CYS A 291 -19.49 -0.80 -16.69
N MET A 292 -20.63 -1.46 -16.84
CA MET A 292 -20.71 -2.92 -16.79
C MET A 292 -19.75 -3.56 -17.78
N ASP A 293 -19.15 -4.68 -17.37
CA ASP A 293 -18.24 -5.42 -18.23
C ASP A 293 -18.87 -5.76 -19.59
N MET A 294 -20.15 -6.14 -19.65
CA MET A 294 -20.84 -6.39 -20.93
C MET A 294 -20.72 -5.20 -21.90
N MET A 295 -20.97 -3.98 -21.44
CA MET A 295 -20.90 -2.79 -22.29
C MET A 295 -19.47 -2.53 -22.76
N TYR A 296 -18.49 -2.72 -21.87
CA TYR A 296 -17.08 -2.60 -22.20
C TYR A 296 -16.65 -3.63 -23.25
N HIS A 297 -16.97 -4.92 -23.05
CA HIS A 297 -16.58 -6.03 -23.94
C HIS A 297 -17.11 -5.86 -25.38
N PHE A 298 -18.31 -5.30 -25.53
CA PHE A 298 -18.95 -5.09 -26.83
C PHE A 298 -18.77 -3.68 -27.40
N GLY A 299 -18.03 -2.80 -26.70
CA GLY A 299 -17.84 -1.41 -27.12
C GLY A 299 -19.16 -0.63 -27.22
N SER A 300 -20.14 -0.95 -26.39
CA SER A 300 -21.48 -0.33 -26.41
C SER A 300 -21.49 0.94 -25.56
N PRO A 301 -21.63 2.15 -26.16
CA PRO A 301 -21.55 3.40 -25.42
C PRO A 301 -22.63 3.54 -24.36
N VAL A 302 -22.24 3.92 -23.15
CA VAL A 302 -23.15 4.14 -22.02
C VAL A 302 -22.60 5.23 -21.11
N PHE A 303 -23.50 6.03 -20.54
CA PHE A 303 -23.16 7.02 -19.53
C PHE A 303 -23.43 6.48 -18.14
N VAL A 304 -22.43 6.57 -17.26
CA VAL A 304 -22.51 6.11 -15.88
C VAL A 304 -22.24 7.28 -14.95
N ARG A 305 -22.91 7.30 -13.79
CA ARG A 305 -22.73 8.33 -12.76
C ARG A 305 -21.27 8.47 -12.31
N THR A 306 -20.90 9.66 -11.84
CA THR A 306 -19.60 9.92 -11.20
C THR A 306 -19.57 9.37 -9.76
N LEU A 307 -18.41 9.49 -9.11
CA LEU A 307 -18.22 9.08 -7.70
C LEU A 307 -19.19 9.78 -6.74
N ASN A 308 -19.62 11.00 -7.07
CA ASN A 308 -20.56 11.80 -6.28
C ASN A 308 -22.03 11.55 -6.65
N GLY A 309 -22.31 10.61 -7.56
CA GLY A 309 -23.66 10.30 -8.02
C GLY A 309 -24.22 11.23 -9.10
N ALA A 310 -23.46 12.24 -9.52
CA ALA A 310 -23.87 13.16 -10.58
C ALA A 310 -23.79 12.48 -11.98
N PRO A 311 -24.63 12.88 -12.95
CA PRO A 311 -24.41 12.50 -14.34
C PRO A 311 -23.10 13.11 -14.86
N PRO A 312 -22.38 12.43 -15.77
CA PRO A 312 -21.18 12.98 -16.37
C PRO A 312 -21.47 14.22 -17.22
N SER A 313 -20.57 15.19 -17.20
CA SER A 313 -20.70 16.47 -17.93
C SER A 313 -20.85 16.32 -19.45
N ALA A 314 -20.51 15.16 -20.01
CA ALA A 314 -20.67 14.85 -21.43
C ALA A 314 -22.11 14.48 -21.83
N MET A 315 -23.01 14.25 -20.87
CA MET A 315 -24.43 14.01 -21.15
C MET A 315 -25.14 15.33 -21.47
N THR A 316 -25.42 15.54 -22.75
CA THR A 316 -26.10 16.75 -23.26
C THR A 316 -27.62 16.66 -23.16
N GLU A 317 -28.19 15.45 -23.09
CA GLU A 317 -29.64 15.22 -23.07
C GLU A 317 -30.13 14.91 -21.65
N SER A 318 -30.94 15.81 -21.08
CA SER A 318 -31.46 15.69 -19.70
C SER A 318 -32.40 14.50 -19.46
N ASN A 319 -32.83 13.79 -20.52
CA ASN A 319 -33.71 12.62 -20.44
C ASN A 319 -32.98 11.28 -20.65
N ALA A 320 -31.66 11.27 -20.89
CA ALA A 320 -30.92 10.03 -21.07
C ALA A 320 -30.78 9.29 -19.72
N GLN A 321 -31.25 8.04 -19.67
CA GLN A 321 -31.13 7.20 -18.48
C GLN A 321 -29.67 6.79 -18.28
N LEU A 322 -29.16 6.98 -17.05
CA LEU A 322 -27.84 6.51 -16.67
C LEU A 322 -27.80 4.99 -16.69
N GLY A 323 -26.73 4.44 -17.25
CA GLY A 323 -26.42 3.02 -17.16
C GLY A 323 -25.98 2.61 -15.76
N GLU A 324 -26.00 1.30 -15.53
CA GLU A 324 -25.59 0.72 -14.25
C GLU A 324 -24.07 0.82 -14.05
N VAL A 325 -23.68 0.91 -12.78
CA VAL A 325 -22.27 0.87 -12.38
C VAL A 325 -21.75 -0.55 -12.56
N GLY A 326 -20.62 -0.70 -13.23
CA GLY A 326 -19.99 -2.01 -13.41
C GLY A 326 -19.32 -2.54 -12.16
N GLU A 327 -18.90 -3.80 -12.25
CA GLU A 327 -18.27 -4.55 -11.17
C GLU A 327 -17.02 -3.84 -10.64
N PHE A 328 -16.20 -3.29 -11.54
CA PHE A 328 -15.04 -2.49 -11.15
C PHE A 328 -15.43 -1.16 -10.49
N GLY A 329 -16.53 -0.54 -10.90
CA GLY A 329 -17.04 0.66 -10.24
C GLY A 329 -17.48 0.39 -8.80
N HIS A 330 -17.98 -0.81 -8.49
CA HIS A 330 -18.26 -1.21 -7.12
C HIS A 330 -16.99 -1.43 -6.28
N ILE A 331 -15.88 -1.89 -6.88
CA ILE A 331 -14.57 -1.89 -6.20
C ILE A 331 -14.17 -0.45 -5.85
N VAL A 332 -14.29 0.49 -6.80
CA VAL A 332 -13.96 1.92 -6.55
C VAL A 332 -14.78 2.49 -5.40
N LEU A 333 -16.09 2.22 -5.37
CA LEU A 333 -16.98 2.67 -4.29
C LEU A 333 -16.59 2.06 -2.94
N ALA A 334 -16.34 0.75 -2.90
CA ALA A 334 -15.89 0.07 -1.69
C ALA A 334 -14.52 0.59 -1.20
N THR A 335 -13.59 0.88 -2.12
CA THR A 335 -12.30 1.50 -1.79
C THR A 335 -12.45 2.91 -1.22
N LYS A 336 -13.36 3.72 -1.77
CA LYS A 336 -13.67 5.05 -1.21
C LYS A 336 -14.16 4.94 0.25
N ALA A 337 -15.12 4.05 0.53
CA ALA A 337 -15.62 3.87 1.89
C ALA A 337 -14.53 3.38 2.85
N TRP A 338 -13.74 2.39 2.42
CA TRP A 338 -12.58 1.94 3.18
C TRP A 338 -11.59 3.08 3.44
N ARG A 339 -11.28 3.91 2.44
CA ARG A 339 -10.36 5.05 2.58
C ARG A 339 -10.86 6.07 3.59
N ASN A 340 -12.14 6.41 3.58
CA ASN A 340 -12.74 7.33 4.54
C ASN A 340 -12.60 6.81 5.99
N VAL A 341 -12.75 5.50 6.19
CA VAL A 341 -12.53 4.87 7.50
C VAL A 341 -11.07 4.93 7.92
N VAL A 342 -10.14 4.66 6.99
CA VAL A 342 -8.71 4.73 7.27
C VAL A 342 -8.24 6.16 7.57
N GLU A 343 -8.80 7.15 6.88
CA GLU A 343 -8.57 8.57 7.19
C GLU A 343 -8.99 8.86 8.64
N MET A 344 -10.22 8.50 9.03
CA MET A 344 -10.67 8.63 10.42
C MET A 344 -9.71 7.92 11.40
N MET A 345 -9.26 6.71 11.09
CA MET A 345 -8.34 5.95 11.94
C MET A 345 -6.97 6.63 12.13
N THR A 346 -6.52 7.42 11.15
CA THR A 346 -5.17 8.02 11.13
C THR A 346 -5.16 9.47 11.58
N THR A 347 -6.26 10.21 11.43
CA THR A 347 -6.36 11.62 11.80
C THR A 347 -7.01 11.86 13.17
N THR A 348 -7.78 10.89 13.68
CA THR A 348 -8.58 11.07 14.90
C THR A 348 -7.86 10.56 16.16
N THR A 349 -7.70 11.44 17.14
CA THR A 349 -7.18 11.12 18.50
C THR A 349 -8.31 10.72 19.45
N LEU A 350 -8.00 10.27 20.67
CA LEU A 350 -9.03 9.96 21.68
C LEU A 350 -9.87 11.20 22.03
N ASP A 351 -9.25 12.38 22.03
CA ASP A 351 -9.91 13.65 22.37
C ASP A 351 -10.80 14.18 21.24
N THR A 352 -10.40 13.93 19.99
CA THR A 352 -11.13 14.38 18.79
C THR A 352 -12.10 13.31 18.27
N PHE A 353 -12.30 12.22 19.02
CA PHE A 353 -13.20 11.13 18.62
C PHE A 353 -14.65 11.61 18.58
N SER A 354 -15.37 11.18 17.54
CA SER A 354 -16.80 11.45 17.37
C SER A 354 -17.53 10.15 17.04
N GLU A 355 -18.51 9.80 17.88
CA GLU A 355 -19.40 8.67 17.64
C GLU A 355 -20.25 8.90 16.37
N ASP A 356 -20.72 10.14 16.15
CA ASP A 356 -21.49 10.52 14.97
C ASP A 356 -20.70 10.30 13.67
N GLN A 357 -19.40 10.60 13.68
CA GLN A 357 -18.52 10.33 12.54
C GLN A 357 -18.44 8.82 12.25
N CYS A 358 -18.34 7.99 13.28
CA CYS A 358 -18.34 6.53 13.12
C CYS A 358 -19.68 6.00 12.59
N LEU A 359 -20.80 6.52 13.09
CA LEU A 359 -22.15 6.15 12.60
C LEU A 359 -22.34 6.56 11.14
N ALA A 360 -21.86 7.74 10.73
CA ALA A 360 -21.90 8.17 9.34
C ALA A 360 -21.07 7.24 8.42
N LEU A 361 -19.86 6.84 8.85
CA LEU A 361 -19.03 5.89 8.11
C LEU A 361 -19.68 4.50 8.01
N GLU A 362 -20.37 4.03 9.05
CA GLU A 362 -21.13 2.77 8.99
C GLU A 362 -22.29 2.87 8.00
N GLN A 363 -23.04 3.99 8.01
CA GLN A 363 -24.13 4.24 7.07
C GLN A 363 -23.63 4.30 5.62
N ASP A 364 -22.48 4.91 5.37
CA ASP A 364 -21.85 4.96 4.05
C ASP A 364 -21.50 3.55 3.54
N ILE A 365 -20.93 2.70 4.40
CA ILE A 365 -20.62 1.29 4.07
C ILE A 365 -21.91 0.52 3.74
N ASP A 366 -22.94 0.66 4.57
CA ASP A 366 -24.21 -0.07 4.40
C ASP A 366 -24.99 0.45 3.18
N SER A 367 -24.91 1.75 2.85
CA SER A 367 -25.46 2.32 1.62
C SER A 367 -24.81 1.71 0.38
N ILE A 368 -23.49 1.51 0.39
CA ILE A 368 -22.80 0.83 -0.71
C ILE A 368 -23.24 -0.63 -0.82
N ARG A 369 -23.33 -1.36 0.29
CA ARG A 369 -23.86 -2.75 0.30
C ARG A 369 -25.25 -2.83 -0.31
N GLN A 370 -26.15 -1.90 0.02
CA GLN A 370 -27.50 -1.83 -0.53
C GLN A 370 -27.54 -1.43 -2.01
N SER A 371 -26.54 -0.67 -2.48
CA SER A 371 -26.41 -0.29 -3.88
C SER A 371 -25.85 -1.39 -4.79
N LEU A 372 -25.38 -2.50 -4.22
CA LEU A 372 -24.85 -3.62 -5.01
C LEU A 372 -25.97 -4.30 -5.81
N PRO A 373 -25.72 -4.68 -7.07
CA PRO A 373 -26.65 -5.50 -7.84
C PRO A 373 -27.03 -6.78 -7.08
N PRO A 374 -28.24 -7.35 -7.32
CA PRO A 374 -28.73 -8.50 -6.56
C PRO A 374 -27.83 -9.74 -6.58
N HIS A 375 -26.99 -9.86 -7.61
CA HIS A 375 -26.01 -10.94 -7.74
C HIS A 375 -24.72 -10.66 -6.97
N PHE A 376 -24.34 -9.40 -6.71
CA PHE A 376 -23.22 -9.03 -5.83
C PHE A 376 -23.61 -8.82 -4.36
N ALA A 377 -24.91 -8.81 -4.05
CA ALA A 377 -25.38 -8.73 -2.68
C ALA A 377 -24.88 -9.91 -1.84
N ASP A 378 -24.50 -9.63 -0.58
CA ASP A 378 -23.98 -10.64 0.33
C ASP A 378 -25.07 -11.63 0.74
N LYS A 379 -24.97 -12.86 0.22
CA LYS A 379 -25.91 -13.96 0.46
C LYS A 379 -25.13 -15.26 0.65
N ALA A 380 -25.68 -16.16 1.46
CA ALA A 380 -25.11 -17.48 1.66
C ALA A 380 -24.86 -18.18 0.32
N ASN A 381 -23.68 -18.78 0.15
CA ASN A 381 -23.22 -19.50 -1.05
C ASN A 381 -23.03 -18.65 -2.33
N GLN A 382 -23.26 -17.33 -2.29
CA GLN A 382 -23.13 -16.47 -3.48
C GLN A 382 -21.71 -16.46 -4.04
N ILE A 383 -20.70 -16.49 -3.17
CA ILE A 383 -19.28 -16.59 -3.57
C ILE A 383 -19.00 -17.79 -4.48
N ASN A 384 -19.61 -18.96 -4.20
CA ASN A 384 -19.39 -20.17 -5.00
C ASN A 384 -19.92 -20.02 -6.43
N LEU A 385 -21.05 -19.32 -6.61
CA LEU A 385 -21.56 -18.99 -7.94
C LEU A 385 -20.60 -18.06 -8.69
N HIS A 386 -20.09 -17.02 -8.02
CA HIS A 386 -19.10 -16.12 -8.63
C HIS A 386 -17.79 -16.83 -9.00
N ILE A 387 -17.35 -17.80 -8.20
CA ILE A 387 -16.18 -18.64 -8.53
C ILE A 387 -16.45 -19.41 -9.83
N THR A 388 -17.60 -20.09 -9.94
CA THR A 388 -17.98 -20.81 -11.16
C THR A 388 -18.09 -19.89 -12.38
N MET A 389 -18.59 -18.67 -12.19
CA MET A 389 -18.75 -17.67 -13.25
C MET A 389 -17.46 -16.88 -13.55
N GLY A 390 -16.36 -17.11 -12.83
CA GLY A 390 -15.08 -16.41 -13.03
C GLY A 390 -15.00 -14.99 -12.47
N SER A 391 -15.96 -14.57 -11.63
CA SER A 391 -16.00 -13.26 -10.96
C SER A 391 -15.75 -13.34 -9.45
N GLY A 392 -15.33 -14.51 -8.94
CA GLY A 392 -15.10 -14.77 -7.51
C GLY A 392 -14.14 -13.78 -6.83
N TYR A 393 -13.02 -13.46 -7.48
CA TYR A 393 -12.06 -12.48 -6.95
C TYR A 393 -12.63 -11.07 -6.87
N THR A 394 -13.44 -10.66 -7.85
CA THR A 394 -14.10 -9.35 -7.86
C THR A 394 -15.11 -9.25 -6.72
N TYR A 395 -15.96 -10.27 -6.55
CA TYR A 395 -16.91 -10.36 -5.44
C TYR A 395 -16.18 -10.29 -4.09
N ALA A 396 -15.16 -11.13 -3.90
CA ALA A 396 -14.43 -11.19 -2.65
C ALA A 396 -13.65 -9.90 -2.35
N MET A 397 -13.14 -9.19 -3.37
CA MET A 397 -12.46 -7.91 -3.19
C MET A 397 -13.43 -6.82 -2.70
N ILE A 398 -14.63 -6.72 -3.30
CA ILE A 398 -15.66 -5.75 -2.88
C ILE A 398 -16.02 -5.97 -1.41
N HIS A 399 -16.37 -7.21 -1.05
CA HIS A 399 -16.77 -7.52 0.33
C HIS A 399 -15.59 -7.42 1.30
N SER A 400 -14.38 -7.81 0.91
CA SER A 400 -13.18 -7.61 1.75
C SER A 400 -12.95 -6.15 2.10
N LEU A 401 -13.16 -5.21 1.18
CA LEU A 401 -13.02 -3.76 1.43
C LEU A 401 -14.07 -3.26 2.44
N LEU A 402 -15.34 -3.62 2.21
CA LEU A 402 -16.47 -3.20 3.06
C LEU A 402 -16.40 -3.83 4.46
N ASP A 403 -16.02 -5.09 4.54
CA ASP A 403 -15.85 -5.83 5.79
C ASP A 403 -14.64 -5.32 6.58
N CYS A 404 -13.52 -5.00 5.91
CA CYS A 404 -12.39 -4.32 6.57
C CYS A 404 -12.82 -2.95 7.14
N GLY A 405 -13.58 -2.17 6.38
CA GLY A 405 -14.14 -0.89 6.85
C GLY A 405 -15.02 -1.09 8.09
N THR A 406 -15.90 -2.10 8.06
CA THR A 406 -16.76 -2.47 9.20
C THR A 406 -15.94 -2.81 10.44
N ILE A 407 -14.88 -3.63 10.28
CA ILE A 407 -13.98 -4.01 11.37
C ILE A 407 -13.29 -2.78 11.97
N PHE A 408 -12.76 -1.87 11.14
CA PHE A 408 -12.03 -0.70 11.62
C PHE A 408 -12.91 0.30 12.37
N VAL A 409 -14.11 0.60 11.86
CA VAL A 409 -15.02 1.52 12.57
C VAL A 409 -15.40 0.95 13.94
N ASN A 410 -15.81 -0.32 13.99
CA ASN A 410 -16.22 -0.95 15.24
C ASN A 410 -15.03 -1.12 16.20
N ARG A 411 -13.84 -1.45 15.69
CA ARG A 411 -12.62 -1.49 16.50
C ARG A 411 -12.29 -0.13 17.12
N ARG A 412 -12.50 0.97 16.40
CA ARG A 412 -12.27 2.32 16.93
C ARG A 412 -13.25 2.66 18.05
N ARG A 413 -14.54 2.37 17.86
CA ARG A 413 -15.57 2.59 18.89
C ARG A 413 -15.30 1.76 20.15
N ILE A 414 -14.90 0.49 19.98
CA ILE A 414 -14.47 -0.35 21.10
C ILE A 414 -13.27 0.27 21.81
N LEU A 415 -12.26 0.76 21.07
CA LEU A 415 -11.10 1.44 21.67
C LEU A 415 -11.53 2.64 22.54
N GLN A 416 -12.47 3.45 22.07
CA GLN A 416 -13.01 4.57 22.85
C GLN A 416 -13.69 4.07 24.14
N ALA A 417 -14.50 3.01 24.04
CA ALA A 417 -15.21 2.47 25.20
C ALA A 417 -14.27 1.88 26.25
N VAL A 418 -13.21 1.15 25.84
CA VAL A 418 -12.25 0.54 26.78
C VAL A 418 -11.26 1.53 27.39
N THR A 419 -11.12 2.72 26.79
CA THR A 419 -10.26 3.80 27.30
C THR A 419 -11.03 4.84 28.12
N ALA A 420 -12.35 4.76 28.17
CA ALA A 420 -13.19 5.65 28.95
C ALA A 420 -12.94 5.49 30.46
N ASP A 421 -13.00 6.61 31.19
CA ASP A 421 -12.89 6.62 32.64
C ASP A 421 -14.01 5.77 33.27
N GLY A 422 -13.63 4.82 34.12
CA GLY A 422 -14.57 3.90 34.77
C GLY A 422 -14.92 2.65 33.95
N PHE A 423 -14.20 2.36 32.85
CA PHE A 423 -14.36 1.09 32.14
C PHE A 423 -14.18 -0.12 33.08
N ASN A 424 -15.17 -1.01 33.07
CA ASN A 424 -15.15 -2.27 33.81
C ASN A 424 -15.56 -3.42 32.87
N ILE A 425 -14.70 -4.45 32.80
CA ILE A 425 -14.90 -5.61 31.93
C ILE A 425 -16.14 -6.45 32.28
N ASP A 426 -16.50 -6.53 33.57
CA ASP A 426 -17.68 -7.26 34.01
C ASP A 426 -18.95 -6.49 33.59
N THR A 427 -18.92 -5.17 33.67
CA THR A 427 -20.01 -4.33 33.16
C THR A 427 -20.13 -4.41 31.64
N TRP A 428 -19.01 -4.44 30.91
CA TRP A 428 -18.99 -4.66 29.46
C TRP A 428 -19.71 -5.96 29.06
N ARG A 429 -19.47 -7.05 29.80
CA ARG A 429 -20.09 -8.36 29.55
C ARG A 429 -21.57 -8.42 29.91
N LEU A 430 -21.99 -7.62 30.90
CA LEU A 430 -23.37 -7.59 31.39
C LEU A 430 -24.26 -6.59 30.63
N LEU A 431 -23.67 -5.65 29.88
CA LEU A 431 -24.40 -4.67 29.08
C LEU A 431 -25.08 -5.33 27.87
N PRO A 432 -26.42 -5.28 27.76
CA PRO A 432 -27.13 -6.22 26.91
C PRO A 432 -27.10 -5.92 25.40
N HIS A 433 -26.68 -4.73 24.91
CA HIS A 433 -26.96 -4.37 23.51
C HIS A 433 -25.83 -3.64 22.73
N ALA A 434 -25.30 -2.51 23.20
CA ALA A 434 -24.37 -1.71 22.38
C ALA A 434 -22.96 -2.33 22.21
N PRO A 435 -22.30 -2.84 23.27
CA PRO A 435 -21.01 -3.51 23.15
C PRO A 435 -21.06 -4.79 22.31
N MET A 436 -22.12 -5.58 22.51
CA MET A 436 -22.31 -6.85 21.78
C MET A 436 -22.49 -6.61 20.28
N HIS A 437 -23.28 -5.62 19.88
CA HIS A 437 -23.49 -5.33 18.46
C HIS A 437 -22.17 -4.99 17.73
N MET A 438 -21.27 -4.22 18.35
CA MET A 438 -19.97 -3.90 17.73
C MET A 438 -19.10 -5.16 17.56
N VAL A 439 -19.07 -6.02 18.58
CA VAL A 439 -18.31 -7.28 18.53
C VAL A 439 -18.92 -8.22 17.50
N ASP A 440 -20.24 -8.38 17.47
CA ASP A 440 -20.94 -9.23 16.51
C ASP A 440 -20.71 -8.79 15.06
N ARG A 441 -20.72 -7.47 14.79
CA ARG A 441 -20.35 -6.93 13.47
C ARG A 441 -18.91 -7.28 13.08
N ILE A 442 -17.96 -7.22 14.02
CA ILE A 442 -16.57 -7.61 13.77
C ILE A 442 -16.47 -9.11 13.48
N PHE A 443 -17.16 -9.96 14.24
CA PHE A 443 -17.18 -11.41 14.02
C PHE A 443 -17.82 -11.78 12.68
N ALA A 444 -18.95 -11.16 12.33
CA ALA A 444 -19.63 -11.39 11.06
C ALA A 444 -18.76 -10.98 9.86
N ALA A 445 -18.18 -9.76 9.89
CA ALA A 445 -17.25 -9.29 8.87
C ALA A 445 -16.01 -10.18 8.76
N SER A 446 -15.44 -10.61 9.90
CA SER A 446 -14.29 -11.52 9.93
C SER A 446 -14.62 -12.88 9.32
N HIS A 447 -15.79 -13.43 9.63
CA HIS A 447 -16.26 -14.68 9.05
C HIS A 447 -16.47 -14.56 7.54
N SER A 448 -17.11 -13.48 7.07
CA SER A 448 -17.32 -13.20 5.65
C SER A 448 -16.01 -13.17 4.85
N ILE A 449 -15.00 -12.44 5.36
CA ILE A 449 -13.65 -12.37 4.76
C ILE A 449 -13.04 -13.77 4.65
N ILE A 450 -12.93 -14.49 5.77
CA ILE A 450 -12.24 -15.78 5.81
C ILE A 450 -12.99 -16.82 4.97
N HIS A 451 -14.32 -16.87 5.07
CA HIS A 451 -15.15 -17.75 4.25
C HIS A 451 -14.97 -17.48 2.75
N SER A 452 -14.92 -16.22 2.32
CA SER A 452 -14.71 -15.84 0.92
C SER A 452 -13.35 -16.29 0.39
N LEU A 453 -12.28 -16.09 1.17
CA LEU A 453 -10.93 -16.52 0.78
C LEU A 453 -10.79 -18.04 0.76
N LEU A 454 -11.34 -18.75 1.75
CA LEU A 454 -11.34 -20.22 1.75
C LEU A 454 -12.15 -20.79 0.59
N SER A 455 -13.29 -20.18 0.24
CA SER A 455 -14.08 -20.58 -0.94
C SER A 455 -13.27 -20.41 -2.23
N LEU A 456 -12.54 -19.30 -2.37
CA LEU A 456 -11.67 -19.06 -3.53
C LEU A 456 -10.50 -20.06 -3.58
N GLU A 457 -9.92 -20.40 -2.44
CA GLU A 457 -8.88 -21.43 -2.35
C GLU A 457 -9.42 -22.80 -2.79
N LEU A 458 -10.61 -23.19 -2.32
CA LEU A 458 -11.25 -24.45 -2.72
C LEU A 458 -11.56 -24.50 -4.21
N GLY A 459 -11.93 -23.37 -4.81
CA GLY A 459 -12.17 -23.24 -6.25
C GLY A 459 -10.92 -23.00 -7.10
N ALA A 460 -9.74 -22.90 -6.49
CA ALA A 460 -8.50 -22.61 -7.21
C ALA A 460 -7.95 -23.84 -7.94
N ASP A 461 -7.20 -23.56 -9.01
CA ASP A 461 -6.44 -24.57 -9.73
C ASP A 461 -5.24 -25.03 -8.89
N LYS A 462 -5.17 -26.34 -8.64
CA LYS A 462 -4.14 -26.97 -7.80
C LYS A 462 -2.78 -27.09 -8.48
N ASP A 463 -2.73 -26.93 -9.80
CA ASP A 463 -1.48 -27.00 -10.56
C ASP A 463 -0.67 -25.70 -10.47
N ASN A 464 -1.27 -24.63 -9.94
CA ASN A 464 -0.68 -23.30 -9.86
C ASN A 464 -0.49 -22.84 -8.41
N ILE A 465 0.42 -21.89 -8.21
CA ILE A 465 0.60 -21.24 -6.90
C ILE A 465 -0.56 -20.27 -6.71
N LEU A 466 -1.40 -20.55 -5.70
CA LEU A 466 -2.44 -19.63 -5.28
C LEU A 466 -1.79 -18.41 -4.63
N CYS A 467 -1.96 -17.26 -5.28
CA CYS A 467 -1.44 -15.99 -4.77
C CYS A 467 -2.57 -14.96 -4.77
N PHE A 468 -3.16 -14.79 -3.58
CA PHE A 468 -4.21 -13.83 -3.34
C PHE A 468 -3.70 -12.38 -3.53
N PRO A 469 -4.59 -11.45 -3.95
CA PRO A 469 -4.32 -10.03 -3.89
C PRO A 469 -3.90 -9.59 -2.48
N ILE A 470 -2.91 -8.68 -2.41
CA ILE A 470 -2.34 -8.18 -1.14
C ILE A 470 -3.44 -7.69 -0.19
N PHE A 471 -4.43 -6.94 -0.70
CA PHE A 471 -5.50 -6.41 0.12
C PHE A 471 -6.40 -7.50 0.72
N MET A 472 -6.63 -8.61 0.02
CA MET A 472 -7.41 -9.73 0.56
C MET A 472 -6.64 -10.45 1.68
N LEU A 473 -5.32 -10.54 1.58
CA LEU A 473 -4.49 -11.04 2.67
C LEU A 473 -4.47 -10.06 3.86
N PHE A 474 -4.46 -8.76 3.57
CA PHE A 474 -4.58 -7.71 4.59
C PHE A 474 -5.93 -7.78 5.33
N SER A 475 -7.03 -8.06 4.63
CA SER A 475 -8.35 -8.22 5.27
C SER A 475 -8.38 -9.48 6.16
N ALA A 476 -7.78 -10.60 5.72
CA ALA A 476 -7.63 -11.79 6.56
C ALA A 476 -6.77 -11.52 7.80
N PHE A 477 -5.66 -10.80 7.65
CA PHE A 477 -4.83 -10.37 8.78
C PHE A 477 -5.63 -9.50 9.77
N THR A 478 -6.38 -8.54 9.25
CA THR A 478 -7.22 -7.61 10.04
C THR A 478 -8.30 -8.36 10.82
N ALA A 479 -8.98 -9.32 10.17
CA ALA A 479 -9.96 -10.19 10.79
C ALA A 479 -9.34 -11.01 11.92
N GLY A 480 -8.30 -11.80 11.64
CA GLY A 480 -7.64 -12.64 12.63
C GLY A 480 -7.06 -11.86 13.82
N SER A 481 -6.37 -10.75 13.55
CA SER A 481 -5.73 -9.97 14.62
C SER A 481 -6.76 -9.28 15.52
N THR A 482 -7.84 -8.75 14.94
CA THR A 482 -8.90 -8.12 15.72
C THR A 482 -9.64 -9.14 16.58
N ILE A 483 -9.99 -10.29 16.02
CA ILE A 483 -10.66 -11.37 16.76
C ILE A 483 -9.78 -11.90 17.89
N ALA A 484 -8.49 -12.16 17.61
CA ALA A 484 -7.55 -12.60 18.64
C ALA A 484 -7.43 -11.57 19.77
N TYR A 485 -7.36 -10.28 19.44
CA TYR A 485 -7.31 -9.21 20.44
C TYR A 485 -8.55 -9.19 21.33
N LEU A 486 -9.76 -9.21 20.73
CA LEU A 486 -11.01 -9.18 21.47
C LEU A 486 -11.15 -10.38 22.42
N SER A 487 -10.79 -11.58 21.96
CA SER A 487 -10.81 -12.78 22.78
C SER A 487 -9.79 -12.73 23.92
N LEU A 488 -8.54 -12.32 23.64
CA LEU A 488 -7.47 -12.24 24.66
C LEU A 488 -7.76 -11.19 25.73
N LYS A 489 -8.43 -10.10 25.38
CA LYS A 489 -8.86 -9.06 26.34
C LYS A 489 -10.18 -9.40 27.04
N GLY A 490 -10.80 -10.54 26.72
CA GLY A 490 -12.07 -10.95 27.31
C GLY A 490 -13.24 -10.05 26.93
N LEU A 491 -13.11 -9.30 25.82
CA LEU A 491 -14.13 -8.41 25.24
C LEU A 491 -15.11 -9.19 24.36
N ALA A 492 -14.70 -10.35 23.84
CA ALA A 492 -15.55 -11.26 23.09
C ALA A 492 -16.41 -12.14 24.02
N PRO A 493 -17.61 -12.57 23.57
CA PRO A 493 -18.45 -13.51 24.30
C PRO A 493 -17.72 -14.84 24.59
N THR A 494 -17.91 -15.42 25.76
CA THR A 494 -17.20 -16.65 26.19
C THR A 494 -17.54 -17.87 25.33
N ASN A 495 -18.77 -17.94 24.81
CA ASN A 495 -19.22 -18.98 23.88
C ASN A 495 -18.61 -18.87 22.46
N SER A 496 -17.94 -17.77 22.13
CA SER A 496 -17.32 -17.55 20.82
C SER A 496 -15.86 -18.04 20.72
N THR A 497 -15.31 -18.59 21.81
CA THR A 497 -13.88 -18.92 21.92
C THR A 497 -13.42 -19.90 20.84
N GLU A 498 -14.21 -20.94 20.55
CA GLU A 498 -13.86 -21.91 19.50
C GLU A 498 -13.87 -21.28 18.10
N THR A 499 -14.91 -20.50 17.80
CA THR A 499 -15.02 -19.74 16.54
C THR A 499 -13.84 -18.79 16.38
N ALA A 500 -13.45 -18.08 17.45
CA ALA A 500 -12.30 -17.19 17.43
C ALA A 500 -11.00 -17.94 17.13
N VAL A 501 -10.75 -19.07 17.79
CA VAL A 501 -9.56 -19.90 17.53
C VAL A 501 -9.51 -20.38 16.07
N ASN A 502 -10.63 -20.80 15.51
CA ASN A 502 -10.72 -21.24 14.11
C ASN A 502 -10.45 -20.09 13.14
N LEU A 503 -11.10 -18.93 13.31
CA LEU A 503 -10.87 -17.76 12.46
C LEU A 503 -9.41 -17.30 12.50
N VAL A 504 -8.80 -17.25 13.68
CA VAL A 504 -7.39 -16.85 13.86
C VAL A 504 -6.44 -17.85 13.21
N ARG A 505 -6.71 -19.15 13.34
CA ARG A 505 -5.93 -20.21 12.69
C ARG A 505 -5.98 -20.06 11.17
N ASP A 506 -7.17 -19.88 10.62
CA ASP A 506 -7.36 -19.82 9.17
C ASP A 506 -6.76 -18.52 8.60
N SER A 507 -6.89 -17.40 9.32
CA SER A 507 -6.20 -16.13 9.00
C SER A 507 -4.68 -16.28 8.98
N LEU A 508 -4.11 -16.97 9.99
CA LEU A 508 -2.67 -17.22 10.08
C LEU A 508 -2.19 -18.10 8.92
N ARG A 509 -2.95 -19.13 8.53
CA ARG A 509 -2.65 -19.98 7.38
C ARG A 509 -2.62 -19.16 6.09
N LEU A 510 -3.66 -18.38 5.83
CA LEU A 510 -3.73 -17.51 4.65
C LEU A 510 -2.54 -16.52 4.60
N CYS A 511 -2.16 -15.93 5.74
CA CYS A 511 -1.00 -15.04 5.81
C CYS A 511 0.33 -15.79 5.61
N HIS A 512 0.44 -17.03 6.09
CA HIS A 512 1.62 -17.87 5.89
C HIS A 512 1.83 -18.16 4.40
N ASP A 513 0.81 -18.73 3.76
CA ASP A 513 0.85 -19.08 2.34
C ASP A 513 1.06 -17.81 1.47
N GLY A 514 0.37 -16.72 1.83
CA GLY A 514 0.53 -15.42 1.17
C GLY A 514 1.94 -14.83 1.29
N SER A 515 2.65 -15.07 2.40
CA SER A 515 4.01 -14.56 2.62
C SER A 515 5.07 -15.20 1.73
N GLU A 516 4.77 -16.37 1.17
CA GLU A 516 5.60 -17.02 0.15
C GLU A 516 5.49 -16.35 -1.23
N SER A 517 4.43 -15.58 -1.47
CA SER A 517 4.28 -14.82 -2.72
C SER A 517 4.61 -13.35 -2.54
N TRP A 518 4.35 -12.83 -1.33
CA TRP A 518 4.43 -11.42 -1.00
C TRP A 518 5.24 -11.22 0.27
N PRO A 519 6.52 -10.83 0.17
CA PRO A 519 7.35 -10.50 1.33
C PRO A 519 6.70 -9.50 2.30
N LEU A 520 5.83 -8.61 1.80
CA LEU A 520 5.04 -7.66 2.59
C LEU A 520 4.22 -8.30 3.71
N ILE A 521 3.77 -9.55 3.54
CA ILE A 521 2.88 -10.24 4.48
C ILE A 521 3.65 -10.84 5.66
N LEU A 522 4.98 -10.99 5.56
CA LEU A 522 5.80 -11.63 6.61
C LEU A 522 5.62 -11.01 8.01
N PRO A 523 5.61 -9.68 8.20
CA PRO A 523 5.37 -9.09 9.52
C PRO A 523 3.98 -9.42 10.07
N TRP A 524 2.95 -9.39 9.22
CA TRP A 524 1.56 -9.72 9.58
C TRP A 524 1.44 -11.18 10.03
N GLN A 525 2.07 -12.09 9.29
CA GLN A 525 2.16 -13.51 9.61
C GLN A 525 2.84 -13.76 10.96
N ARG A 526 3.98 -13.10 11.22
CA ARG A 526 4.69 -13.22 12.50
C ARG A 526 3.86 -12.71 13.67
N HIS A 527 3.19 -11.57 13.50
CA HIS A 527 2.32 -10.99 14.53
C HIS A 527 1.16 -11.94 14.87
N LEU A 528 0.45 -12.44 13.86
CA LEU A 528 -0.63 -13.42 14.07
C LEU A 528 -0.15 -14.73 14.68
N SER A 529 1.06 -15.18 14.35
CA SER A 529 1.63 -16.41 14.92
C SER A 529 1.74 -16.31 16.45
N VAL A 530 2.20 -15.16 16.95
CA VAL A 530 2.27 -14.88 18.39
C VAL A 530 0.86 -14.85 19.00
N MET A 531 -0.06 -14.09 18.41
CA MET A 531 -1.43 -13.98 18.93
C MET A 531 -2.15 -15.34 18.95
N SER A 532 -2.00 -16.13 17.89
CA SER A 532 -2.58 -17.47 17.76
C SER A 532 -2.02 -18.45 18.81
N LYS A 533 -0.73 -18.36 19.13
CA LYS A 533 -0.12 -19.15 20.18
C LYS A 533 -0.71 -18.82 21.55
N VAL A 534 -0.71 -17.53 21.92
CA VAL A 534 -1.25 -17.08 23.22
C VAL A 534 -2.73 -17.41 23.36
N LEU A 535 -3.52 -17.21 22.31
CA LEU A 535 -4.95 -17.52 22.32
C LEU A 535 -5.22 -19.01 22.58
N ARG A 536 -4.42 -19.91 21.98
CA ARG A 536 -4.53 -21.35 22.22
C ARG A 536 -4.12 -21.74 23.64
N GLU A 537 -3.04 -21.16 24.18
CA GLU A 537 -2.61 -21.42 25.55
C GLU A 537 -3.68 -21.02 26.58
N VAL A 538 -4.31 -19.86 26.41
CA VAL A 538 -5.41 -19.39 27.28
C VAL A 538 -6.64 -20.32 27.15
N ASN A 539 -6.98 -20.76 25.94
CA ASN A 539 -8.10 -21.66 25.71
C ASN A 539 -7.87 -23.05 26.33
N MET A 540 -6.64 -23.57 26.30
CA MET A 540 -6.29 -24.85 26.93
C MET A 540 -6.34 -24.74 28.46
N ALA A 541 -5.75 -23.70 29.03
CA ALA A 541 -5.79 -23.46 30.48
C ALA A 541 -7.23 -23.28 31.02
N GLY A 542 -8.13 -22.70 30.22
CA GLY A 542 -9.55 -22.57 30.56
C GLY A 542 -10.30 -23.90 30.53
N ARG A 543 -9.89 -24.87 29.69
CA ARG A 543 -10.50 -26.21 29.62
C ARG A 543 -10.04 -27.13 30.75
N ASP A 544 -8.75 -27.05 31.11
CA ASP A 544 -8.20 -27.85 32.22
C ASP A 544 -8.72 -27.38 33.59
N GLY A 545 -9.00 -26.08 33.75
CA GLY A 545 -9.57 -25.51 34.98
C GLY A 545 -11.05 -25.84 35.23
N ASP A 546 -11.78 -26.34 34.23
CA ASP A 546 -13.19 -26.76 34.36
C ASP A 546 -13.31 -28.27 34.69
N HIS A 547 -12.25 -29.06 34.52
CA HIS A 547 -12.23 -30.48 34.89
C HIS A 547 -11.82 -30.75 36.35
N ASP A 548 -11.19 -29.79 37.04
CA ASP A 548 -10.73 -29.94 38.43
C ASP A 548 -11.65 -29.26 39.48
N ARG A 549 -12.88 -28.87 39.11
CA ARG A 549 -13.85 -28.24 40.03
C ARG A 549 -14.86 -29.23 40.62
N GLU A 550 -14.36 -30.22 41.36
CA GLU A 550 -15.12 -30.91 42.42
C GLU A 550 -14.38 -30.84 43.78
N SER A 551 -14.63 -29.73 44.51
CA SER A 551 -14.52 -29.56 45.99
C SER A 551 -13.11 -29.41 46.64
N PRO A 552 -12.98 -28.90 47.89
CA PRO A 552 -12.86 -27.46 48.14
C PRO A 552 -11.68 -27.05 49.06
N GLU A 553 -11.50 -25.73 49.16
CA GLU A 553 -10.77 -24.96 50.20
C GLU A 553 -9.25 -24.69 50.03
N ASP A 554 -8.95 -23.41 50.27
CA ASP A 554 -7.68 -22.77 50.59
C ASP A 554 -6.49 -22.92 49.65
N SER A 555 -6.26 -21.88 48.83
CA SER A 555 -4.91 -21.31 48.63
C SER A 555 -4.93 -19.98 47.86
N LYS A 556 -4.58 -18.91 48.59
CA LYS A 556 -3.99 -17.61 48.19
C LYS A 556 -3.97 -17.25 46.69
N VAL A 557 -4.75 -16.21 46.38
CA VAL A 557 -4.69 -15.38 45.17
C VAL A 557 -3.26 -14.88 44.92
N ASN A 558 -2.60 -15.42 43.90
CA ASN A 558 -1.37 -14.85 43.34
C ASN A 558 -1.73 -13.94 42.16
N SER A 559 -1.86 -12.65 42.43
CA SER A 559 -1.93 -11.60 41.41
C SER A 559 -0.61 -11.54 40.64
N ARG A 560 -0.55 -12.16 39.45
CA ARG A 560 0.53 -11.89 38.49
C ARG A 560 0.24 -10.56 37.78
N PRO A 561 1.24 -9.66 37.63
CA PRO A 561 1.00 -8.38 36.99
C PRO A 561 0.70 -8.63 35.51
N SER A 562 -0.38 -8.02 35.04
CA SER A 562 -0.67 -7.88 33.61
C SER A 562 0.49 -7.12 32.94
N PRO A 563 0.86 -7.45 31.69
CA PRO A 563 1.80 -6.61 30.96
C PRO A 563 1.18 -5.23 30.79
N SER A 564 1.78 -4.25 31.44
CA SER A 564 1.35 -2.86 31.38
C SER A 564 1.64 -2.28 30.00
N VAL A 565 0.87 -1.27 29.63
CA VAL A 565 0.91 -0.44 28.40
C VAL A 565 2.28 0.20 28.09
N LYS A 566 3.33 -0.09 28.87
CA LYS A 566 4.70 0.43 28.68
C LYS A 566 5.64 -0.46 27.87
N ASP A 567 5.29 -1.73 27.62
CA ASP A 567 6.16 -2.63 26.84
C ASP A 567 5.96 -2.54 25.31
N ASP A 568 5.02 -1.71 24.84
CA ASP A 568 4.71 -1.48 23.42
C ASP A 568 5.77 -0.64 22.65
N VAL A 569 6.90 -0.30 23.27
CA VAL A 569 7.98 0.48 22.62
C VAL A 569 9.01 -0.41 21.91
N VAL A 570 9.04 -1.72 22.17
CA VAL A 570 10.13 -2.60 21.69
C VAL A 570 9.80 -3.37 20.39
N SER A 571 8.69 -3.06 19.73
CA SER A 571 8.29 -3.70 18.46
C SER A 571 7.94 -2.67 17.38
N GLN A 572 8.88 -1.77 17.06
CA GLN A 572 8.80 -0.99 15.81
C GLN A 572 9.16 -1.87 14.60
N PRO A 573 8.32 -1.95 13.56
CA PRO A 573 8.67 -2.62 12.30
C PRO A 573 9.49 -1.75 11.34
N ASP A 574 9.80 -0.51 11.69
CA ASP A 574 10.65 0.41 10.91
C ASP A 574 12.02 0.59 11.57
N THR A 575 12.91 -0.35 11.31
CA THR A 575 14.34 -0.02 11.30
C THR A 575 14.78 0.15 9.86
N ASN A 576 14.45 1.30 9.29
CA ASN A 576 15.30 1.89 8.26
C ASN A 576 16.35 2.73 9.01
N ALA A 577 17.63 2.37 8.89
CA ALA A 577 18.70 3.03 9.64
C ALA A 577 19.09 4.42 9.10
N ASP A 578 18.34 4.95 8.13
CA ASP A 578 18.65 6.21 7.43
C ASP A 578 17.46 7.21 7.41
N ALA A 579 16.72 7.33 8.52
CA ALA A 579 15.85 8.48 8.72
C ALA A 579 16.70 9.66 9.21
N MET A 580 17.04 10.57 8.30
CA MET A 580 17.72 11.83 8.61
C MET A 580 16.84 12.68 9.55
N ASP A 581 17.33 12.93 10.77
CA ASP A 581 16.78 13.93 11.69
C ASP A 581 16.81 15.31 11.01
N TYR A 582 15.63 15.87 10.75
CA TYR A 582 15.48 17.29 10.48
C TYR A 582 15.08 17.99 11.79
N ASP A 583 16.07 18.48 12.52
CA ASP A 583 15.86 19.45 13.60
C ASP A 583 15.33 20.77 12.99
N GLN A 584 14.03 21.03 13.14
CA GLN A 584 13.48 22.38 12.96
C GLN A 584 13.70 23.19 14.24
N HIS A 585 14.83 23.88 14.32
CA HIS A 585 15.01 24.98 15.26
C HIS A 585 14.13 26.17 14.84
N HIS A 586 13.02 26.39 15.56
CA HIS A 586 12.39 27.70 15.62
C HIS A 586 13.17 28.61 16.58
N GLN A 587 14.19 29.30 16.07
CA GLN A 587 14.71 30.52 16.71
C GLN A 587 13.94 31.72 16.16
N ALA A 588 13.07 32.30 16.99
CA ALA A 588 12.49 33.61 16.74
C ALA A 588 13.55 34.68 17.05
N ILE A 589 14.11 35.30 16.01
CA ILE A 589 14.89 36.54 16.10
C ILE A 589 14.11 37.61 15.35
N PHE A 590 13.50 38.54 16.07
CA PHE A 590 13.07 39.83 15.53
C PHE A 590 13.59 40.93 16.46
N GLN A 591 14.43 41.81 15.90
CA GLN A 591 14.91 43.04 16.53
C GLN A 591 14.23 44.26 15.89
N GLY A 592 13.49 45.01 16.73
CA GLY A 592 13.30 46.47 16.66
C GLY A 592 12.11 47.01 15.83
N PRO A 593 11.63 48.25 16.12
CA PRO A 593 11.37 48.88 17.42
C PRO A 593 9.91 49.35 17.57
N MET A 594 9.39 49.40 18.80
CA MET A 594 8.05 49.95 19.14
C MET A 594 8.05 51.48 19.28
N PRO A 595 6.90 52.16 19.01
CA PRO A 595 6.52 53.42 19.64
C PRO A 595 5.56 53.20 20.85
N PRO A 596 5.31 54.23 21.69
CA PRO A 596 5.12 54.04 23.13
C PRO A 596 3.66 53.96 23.62
N GLN A 597 3.54 53.22 24.73
CA GLN A 597 2.69 53.36 25.93
C GLN A 597 1.34 54.07 25.85
N GLU A 598 0.30 53.40 26.35
CA GLU A 598 -0.60 53.95 27.39
C GLU A 598 -1.35 52.85 28.15
N ASN A 599 -1.15 52.86 29.48
CA ASN A 599 -1.95 52.44 30.64
C ASN A 599 -2.96 51.29 30.53
N GLU A 600 -2.79 50.26 31.37
CA GLU A 600 -3.63 50.09 32.58
C GLU A 600 -3.12 48.95 33.49
N GLU A 601 -3.39 49.12 34.78
CA GLU A 601 -2.73 48.49 35.93
C GLU A 601 -3.12 47.01 36.17
N MET A 602 -2.19 46.33 36.83
CA MET A 602 -2.26 44.94 37.28
C MET A 602 -2.38 44.90 38.81
N GLN A 603 -3.28 44.08 39.35
CA GLN A 603 -3.15 43.43 40.67
C GLN A 603 -3.66 41.98 40.52
N GLN A 604 -2.79 40.95 40.56
CA GLN A 604 -2.37 40.18 41.77
C GLN A 604 -3.56 39.46 42.43
N THR A 605 -3.61 38.16 42.75
CA THR A 605 -2.70 37.00 42.90
C THR A 605 -3.57 35.74 42.56
N ASP A 606 -3.11 34.52 42.28
CA ASP A 606 -2.32 33.63 43.13
C ASP A 606 -1.95 32.36 42.35
N LEU A 607 -0.88 31.73 42.85
CA LEU A 607 -0.24 30.53 42.34
C LEU A 607 -1.07 29.26 42.64
N ASP A 608 -1.16 28.33 41.68
CA ASP A 608 -0.73 26.97 42.03
C ASP A 608 -0.19 26.17 40.83
N ARG A 609 0.80 25.35 41.18
CA ARG A 609 1.79 24.68 40.36
C ARG A 609 1.34 23.23 40.20
N SER A 610 1.02 22.79 38.99
CA SER A 610 1.06 21.35 38.70
C SER A 610 1.66 21.05 37.33
N ARG A 611 2.57 20.07 37.37
CA ARG A 611 3.51 19.65 36.34
C ARG A 611 2.77 19.14 35.10
N ARG A 612 3.04 19.73 33.93
CA ARG A 612 2.72 19.12 32.63
C ARG A 612 3.69 17.97 32.37
N THR A 613 3.20 16.74 32.52
CA THR A 613 3.83 15.56 31.93
C THR A 613 3.44 15.50 30.46
N HIS A 614 4.41 15.71 29.58
CA HIS A 614 4.28 15.40 28.16
C HIS A 614 4.01 13.89 28.00
N HIS A 615 2.88 13.54 27.39
CA HIS A 615 2.56 12.17 26.97
C HIS A 615 2.73 12.08 25.44
N PRO A 616 3.57 11.17 24.91
CA PRO A 616 3.57 10.82 23.50
C PRO A 616 2.66 9.60 23.31
N TYR A 617 1.47 9.79 22.75
CA TYR A 617 0.63 8.69 22.29
C TYR A 617 0.29 8.89 20.81
N SER A 618 1.04 8.23 19.94
CA SER A 618 0.65 7.96 18.55
C SER A 618 0.36 6.46 18.42
N PRO A 619 -0.82 6.04 17.95
CA PRO A 619 -1.09 4.62 17.72
C PRO A 619 -0.38 4.11 16.45
N LEU A 620 0.31 2.98 16.61
CA LEU A 620 1.18 2.17 15.71
C LEU A 620 0.62 1.77 14.32
N PHE A 621 -0.45 2.40 13.80
CA PHE A 621 -1.15 1.91 12.59
C PHE A 621 -0.64 2.49 11.26
N ALA A 622 0.14 3.56 11.32
CA ALA A 622 0.78 4.22 10.18
C ALA A 622 1.74 3.33 9.37
N THR A 623 2.31 2.32 10.03
CA THR A 623 3.51 1.62 9.56
C THR A 623 3.23 0.23 8.97
N ALA A 624 1.97 -0.20 8.97
CA ALA A 624 1.58 -1.57 8.59
C ALA A 624 0.89 -1.69 7.22
N MET A 625 0.80 -0.61 6.43
CA MET A 625 0.30 -0.60 5.04
C MET A 625 1.39 -0.35 4.01
#